data_AF-A0A382MZ48-F1
#
_entry.id   AF-A0A382MZ48-F1
#
_cell.length_a   1.000
_cell.length_b   1.000
_cell.length_c   1.000
_cell.angle_alpha   90.00
_cell.angle_beta   90.00
_cell.angle_gamma   90.00
#
_symmetry.space_group_name_H-M   'P 1'
#
loop_
_entity.id
_entity.type
_entity.pdbx_description
1 polymer ?
#
loop_
_entity_poly.entity_id
_entity_poly.type
_entity_poly.pdbx_seq_one_letter_code
_entity_poly.pdbx_strand_id
1 'polypeptide(L)'
;MPKFTDSYLGRRDFLRVGSLGLGGLSLPDFLRAEEALKTVGGIAKDKTVIFLFMHGGPSQFETFDPKMDAPSSIHSATGEIKTKIPGITFG
;
A
#
# COMPACT_ATOMS: atom_id res chain seq x y z
N MET A 1 6.30 13.51 46.37
CA MET A 1 7.63 13.06 45.91
C MET A 1 7.49 12.68 44.44
N PRO A 2 8.07 13.46 43.50
CA PRO A 2 7.93 13.16 42.08
C PRO A 2 8.76 11.92 41.76
N LYS A 3 8.16 10.94 41.09
CA LYS A 3 8.86 9.72 40.66
C LYS A 3 9.63 10.04 39.37
N PHE A 4 10.95 10.12 39.48
CA PHE A 4 11.88 9.98 38.36
C PHE A 4 11.83 8.52 37.89
N THR A 5 10.98 8.21 36.91
CA THR A 5 11.18 7.02 36.08
C THR A 5 11.62 7.50 34.71
N ASP A 6 12.92 7.83 34.62
CA ASP A 6 13.62 8.00 33.37
C ASP A 6 13.58 6.68 32.59
N SER A 7 12.69 6.59 31.62
CA SER A 7 12.83 5.65 30.52
C SER A 7 13.80 6.31 29.53
N TYR A 8 15.08 5.96 29.64
CA TYR A 8 16.10 6.33 28.66
C TYR A 8 15.64 5.84 27.27
N LEU A 9 15.09 6.76 26.46
CA LEU A 9 14.64 6.61 25.07
C LEU A 9 13.65 5.46 24.82
N GLY A 10 12.35 5.77 24.92
CA GLY A 10 11.30 4.82 24.51
C GLY A 10 11.26 4.60 22.99
N ARG A 11 10.59 3.52 22.54
CA ARG A 11 10.36 3.24 21.10
C ARG A 11 9.83 4.44 20.33
N ARG A 12 8.98 5.26 20.98
CA ARG A 12 8.40 6.47 20.38
C ARG A 12 9.44 7.59 20.22
N ASP A 13 10.34 7.76 21.17
CA ASP A 13 11.42 8.74 21.10
C ASP A 13 12.44 8.34 20.02
N PHE A 14 12.76 7.05 19.92
CA PHE A 14 13.58 6.52 18.84
C PHE A 14 12.95 6.76 17.45
N LEU A 15 11.65 6.49 17.29
CA LEU A 15 10.96 6.78 16.03
C LEU A 15 10.89 8.28 15.73
N ARG A 16 10.73 9.12 16.75
CA ARG A 16 10.69 10.58 16.59
C ARG A 16 12.04 11.14 16.17
N VAL A 17 13.12 10.79 16.88
CA VAL A 17 14.47 11.27 16.56
C VAL A 17 14.98 10.62 15.27
N GLY A 18 14.73 9.33 15.07
CA GLY A 18 15.10 8.60 13.86
C GLY A 18 14.42 9.13 12.61
N SER A 19 13.12 9.43 12.67
CA SER A 19 12.40 10.03 11.52
C SER A 19 12.88 11.46 11.21
N LEU A 20 13.21 12.26 12.23
CA LEU A 20 13.79 13.59 12.03
C LEU A 20 15.20 13.51 11.41
N GLY A 21 16.02 12.55 11.81
CA GLY A 21 17.34 12.30 11.21
C GLY A 21 17.23 11.85 9.75
N LEU A 22 16.38 10.87 9.46
CA LEU A 22 16.17 10.36 8.11
C LEU A 22 15.53 11.41 7.18
N GLY A 23 14.52 12.13 7.66
CA GLY A 23 13.88 13.22 6.92
C GLY A 23 14.82 14.42 6.70
N GLY A 24 15.60 14.80 7.71
CA GLY A 24 16.55 15.90 7.62
C GLY A 24 17.70 15.62 6.64
N LEU A 25 18.23 14.39 6.63
CA LEU A 25 19.32 14.01 5.72
C LEU A 25 18.87 13.85 4.26
N SER A 26 17.59 13.53 4.02
CA SER A 26 17.02 13.39 2.67
C SER A 26 16.52 14.71 2.07
N LEU A 27 16.35 15.76 2.88
CA LEU A 27 15.83 17.06 2.43
C LEU A 27 16.68 17.73 1.34
N PRO A 28 18.03 17.78 1.41
CA PRO A 28 18.84 18.39 0.36
C PRO A 28 18.66 17.72 -1.01
N ASP A 29 18.54 16.39 -1.02
CA ASP A 29 18.33 15.63 -2.25
C ASP A 29 16.91 15.85 -2.79
N PHE A 30 15.92 16.02 -1.92
CA PHE A 30 14.56 16.39 -2.32
C PHE A 30 14.51 17.78 -2.97
N LEU A 31 15.20 18.77 -2.39
CA LEU A 31 15.29 20.13 -2.95
C LEU A 31 16.00 20.14 -4.31
N ARG A 32 17.09 19.38 -4.45
CA ARG A 32 17.79 19.20 -5.74
C ARG A 32 16.90 18.53 -6.78
N ALA A 33 16.11 17.53 -6.39
CA ALA A 33 15.17 16.87 -7.29
C ALA A 33 14.07 17.84 -7.77
N GLU A 34 13.58 18.73 -6.91
CA GLU A 34 12.64 19.77 -7.29
C GLU A 34 13.25 20.77 -8.30
N GLU A 35 14.49 21.19 -8.08
CA GLU A 35 15.22 22.05 -9.02
C GLU A 35 15.45 21.36 -10.37
N ALA A 36 15.86 20.10 -10.37
CA ALA A 36 16.02 19.29 -11.58
C ALA A 36 14.69 19.11 -12.34
N LEU A 37 13.56 18.99 -11.62
CA LEU A 37 12.24 18.96 -12.25
C LEU A 37 11.91 20.30 -12.91
N LYS A 38 12.26 21.43 -12.31
CA LYS A 38 12.03 22.76 -12.90
C LYS A 38 12.80 22.97 -14.21
N THR A 39 14.02 22.42 -14.34
CA THR A 39 14.82 22.57 -15.57
C THR A 39 14.27 21.79 -16.76
N VAL A 40 13.55 20.68 -16.51
CA VAL A 40 12.92 19.86 -17.56
C VAL A 40 11.46 20.24 -17.86
N GLY A 41 11.00 21.40 -17.37
CA GLY A 41 9.64 21.92 -17.62
C GLY A 41 8.65 21.76 -16.47
N GLY A 42 9.09 21.27 -15.31
CA GLY A 42 8.29 21.15 -14.08
C GLY A 42 7.30 19.98 -14.09
N ILE A 43 6.58 19.83 -12.97
CA ILE A 43 5.42 18.94 -12.89
C ILE A 43 4.25 19.62 -13.62
N ALA A 44 3.53 18.88 -14.46
CA ALA A 44 2.33 19.38 -15.12
C ALA A 44 1.29 19.82 -14.07
N LYS A 45 1.07 21.14 -13.98
CA LYS A 45 0.01 21.75 -13.16
C LYS A 45 -1.29 21.87 -13.96
N ASP A 46 -2.40 22.09 -13.27
CA ASP A 46 -3.73 22.34 -13.87
C ASP A 46 -4.24 21.22 -14.79
N LYS A 47 -3.88 19.97 -14.48
CA LYS A 47 -4.43 18.77 -15.13
C LYS A 47 -5.54 18.18 -14.29
N THR A 48 -6.74 18.09 -14.85
CA THR A 48 -7.86 17.35 -14.26
C THR A 48 -7.95 16.00 -14.97
N VAL A 49 -7.65 14.92 -14.25
CA VAL A 49 -7.76 13.55 -14.76
C VAL A 49 -8.94 12.88 -14.07
N ILE A 50 -9.92 12.45 -14.84
CA ILE A 50 -11.01 11.60 -14.34
C ILE A 50 -10.57 10.15 -14.59
N PHE A 51 -10.21 9.45 -13.52
CA PHE A 51 -9.84 8.04 -13.60
C PHE A 51 -11.06 7.18 -13.27
N LEU A 52 -11.68 6.61 -14.31
CA LEU A 52 -12.87 5.77 -14.19
C LEU A 52 -12.48 4.31 -14.07
N PHE A 53 -12.69 3.73 -12.89
CA PHE A 53 -12.63 2.28 -12.71
C PHE A 53 -13.98 1.67 -13.09
N MET A 54 -14.10 1.24 -14.35
CA MET A 54 -15.31 0.58 -14.85
C MET A 54 -15.32 -0.94 -14.60
N HIS A 55 -14.20 -1.49 -14.16
CA HIS A 55 -14.18 -2.83 -13.59
C HIS A 55 -14.78 -2.72 -12.19
N GLY A 56 -15.90 -3.42 -11.95
CA GLY A 56 -16.42 -3.59 -10.60
C GLY A 56 -15.44 -4.31 -9.69
N GLY A 57 -15.85 -4.60 -8.46
CA GLY A 57 -15.09 -5.51 -7.60
C GLY A 57 -15.01 -6.92 -8.20
N PRO A 58 -14.07 -7.76 -7.73
CA PRO A 58 -14.02 -9.16 -8.11
C PRO A 58 -15.36 -9.84 -7.80
N SER A 59 -15.77 -10.76 -8.67
CA SER A 59 -17.03 -11.49 -8.50
C SER A 59 -16.97 -12.43 -7.28
N GLN A 60 -18.10 -12.99 -6.87
CA GLN A 60 -18.11 -14.04 -5.85
C GLN A 60 -17.26 -15.27 -6.26
N PHE A 61 -17.17 -15.55 -7.57
CA PHE A 61 -16.34 -16.61 -8.12
C PHE A 61 -14.84 -16.27 -8.15
N GLU A 62 -14.46 -15.01 -7.95
CA GLU A 62 -13.06 -14.56 -7.88
C GLU A 62 -12.68 -14.14 -6.44
N THR A 63 -13.46 -14.65 -5.46
CA THR A 63 -13.23 -14.38 -4.04
C THR A 63 -13.56 -15.60 -3.19
N PHE A 64 -14.85 -15.83 -2.93
CA PHE A 64 -15.33 -16.70 -1.85
C PHE A 64 -15.74 -18.09 -2.28
N ASP A 65 -16.15 -18.27 -3.55
CA ASP A 65 -16.67 -19.53 -4.04
C ASP A 65 -16.26 -19.72 -5.51
N PRO A 66 -15.05 -20.23 -5.76
CA PRO A 66 -14.49 -20.39 -7.11
C PRO A 66 -15.31 -21.30 -8.02
N LYS A 67 -16.20 -22.12 -7.45
CA LYS A 67 -17.02 -23.11 -8.15
C LYS A 67 -16.24 -23.94 -9.18
N MET A 68 -15.06 -24.44 -8.83
CA MET A 68 -14.20 -25.17 -9.78
C MET A 68 -14.86 -26.41 -10.43
N ASP A 69 -15.92 -26.93 -9.82
CA ASP A 69 -16.72 -28.05 -10.35
C ASP A 69 -17.78 -27.63 -11.39
N ALA A 70 -18.03 -26.33 -11.56
CA ALA A 70 -18.98 -25.80 -12.53
C ALA A 70 -18.36 -25.67 -13.93
N PRO A 71 -19.18 -25.63 -15.01
CA PRO A 71 -18.71 -25.39 -16.37
C PRO A 71 -17.79 -24.16 -16.50
N SER A 72 -16.90 -24.19 -17.50
CA SER A 72 -15.86 -23.16 -17.66
C SER A 72 -16.36 -21.73 -17.82
N SER A 73 -17.63 -21.57 -18.21
CA SER A 73 -18.29 -20.28 -18.34
C SER A 73 -18.77 -19.66 -17.02
N ILE A 74 -18.82 -20.43 -15.92
CA ILE A 74 -19.46 -20.03 -14.65
C ILE A 74 -18.64 -20.39 -13.39
N HIS A 75 -17.33 -20.56 -13.54
CA HIS A 75 -16.39 -20.77 -12.43
C HIS A 75 -15.23 -19.75 -12.50
N SER A 76 -14.41 -19.69 -11.45
CA SER A 76 -13.25 -18.79 -11.35
C SER A 76 -12.35 -18.91 -12.58
N ALA A 77 -12.00 -17.77 -13.18
CA ALA A 77 -11.06 -17.72 -14.29
C ALA A 77 -9.61 -17.95 -13.83
N THR A 78 -9.32 -17.64 -12.55
CA THR A 78 -7.97 -17.71 -11.99
C THR A 78 -7.69 -18.99 -11.20
N GLY A 79 -8.75 -19.73 -10.85
CA GLY A 79 -8.67 -21.01 -10.16
C GLY A 79 -8.94 -20.89 -8.67
N GLU A 80 -8.45 -21.85 -7.88
CA GLU A 80 -8.62 -21.84 -6.42
C GLU A 80 -7.31 -22.10 -5.67
N ILE A 81 -7.24 -21.54 -4.46
CA ILE A 81 -6.19 -21.70 -3.47
C ILE A 81 -6.79 -22.46 -2.29
N LYS A 82 -6.16 -23.59 -1.95
CA LYS A 82 -6.54 -24.40 -0.79
C LYS A 82 -6.12 -23.72 0.50
N THR A 83 -7.03 -23.72 1.48
CA THR A 83 -6.69 -23.27 2.83
C THR A 83 -6.13 -24.42 3.68
N LYS A 84 -5.75 -24.11 4.92
CA LYS A 84 -5.36 -25.13 5.91
C LYS A 84 -6.55 -26.00 6.37
N ILE A 85 -7.78 -25.55 6.16
CA ILE A 85 -8.98 -26.29 6.55
C ILE A 85 -9.37 -27.19 5.36
N PRO A 86 -9.41 -28.53 5.52
CA PRO A 86 -9.81 -29.42 4.45
C PRO A 86 -11.20 -29.06 3.90
N GLY A 87 -11.32 -28.99 2.57
CA GLY A 87 -12.58 -28.66 1.89
C GLY A 87 -12.90 -27.17 1.79
N ILE A 88 -12.05 -26.27 2.29
CA ILE A 88 -12.22 -24.83 2.13
C ILE A 88 -11.18 -24.29 1.15
N THR A 89 -11.67 -23.67 0.08
CA THR A 89 -10.88 -23.03 -0.97
C THR A 89 -11.37 -21.59 -1.21
N PHE A 90 -10.47 -20.74 -1.69
CA PHE A 90 -10.73 -19.35 -2.10
C PHE A 90 -10.12 -19.13 -3.47
N GLY A 91 -10.65 -18.21 -4.24
CA GLY A 91 -10.22 -18.01 -5.62
C GLY A 91 -11.10 -16.99 -6.27
#